data_AF-A0A170WM18-F1
#
_entry.id   AF-A0A170WM18-F1
#
_cell.length_a   1.000
_cell.length_b   1.000
_cell.length_c   1.000
_cell.angle_alpha   90.00
_cell.angle_beta   90.00
_cell.angle_gamma   90.00
#
_symmetry.space_group_name_H-M   'P 1'
#
loop_
_entity.id
_entity.type
_entity.pdbx_description
1 polymer ?
#
loop_
_entity_poly.entity_id
_entity_poly.type
_entity_poly.pdbx_seq_one_letter_code
_entity_poly.pdbx_strand_id
1 'polypeptide(L)'
;MTDQRLDGPGGPDAPPAPAEDLWATIDALWAWLDRHRVHEGRQEILLRVLKLQEEAGEVAQAVIGATGQNPRKGTTHTWDDVRAELCDVAVTALVALRTLTPQAREVFTRHLAKVRERSLTTGEAC
;
A
#
# COMPACT_ATOMS: atom_id res chain seq x y z
N MET A 1 41.48 21.54 -31.99
CA MET A 1 40.32 21.94 -32.82
C MET A 1 39.71 20.63 -33.30
N THR A 2 38.78 19.97 -32.63
CA THR A 2 37.84 20.36 -31.57
C THR A 2 37.45 19.10 -30.79
N ASP A 3 37.36 19.24 -29.47
CA ASP A 3 36.78 18.30 -28.51
C ASP A 3 35.25 18.33 -28.64
N GLN A 4 34.58 17.17 -28.73
CA GLN A 4 33.13 17.10 -28.55
C GLN A 4 32.73 15.78 -27.89
N ARG A 5 32.89 15.76 -26.56
CA ARG A 5 32.01 15.03 -25.65
C ARG A 5 30.55 15.36 -26.00
N LEU A 6 29.76 14.32 -26.28
CA LEU A 6 28.30 14.40 -26.21
C LEU A 6 27.91 14.03 -24.79
N ASP A 7 27.87 15.03 -23.91
CA ASP A 7 27.21 14.92 -22.61
C ASP A 7 25.68 14.92 -22.88
N GLY A 8 25.02 13.81 -22.55
CA GLY A 8 23.57 13.67 -22.62
C GLY A 8 22.86 14.51 -21.53
N PRO A 9 21.59 14.88 -21.73
CA PRO A 9 20.88 15.70 -20.78
C PRO A 9 20.37 14.81 -19.64
N GLY A 10 21.08 14.83 -18.51
CA GLY A 10 20.68 14.11 -17.30
C GLY A 10 21.39 14.68 -16.09
N GLY A 11 21.31 16.00 -15.90
CA GLY A 11 21.83 16.65 -14.71
C GLY A 11 21.09 16.15 -13.44
N PRO A 12 21.74 16.20 -12.27
CA PRO A 12 21.22 15.71 -10.99
C PRO A 12 20.01 16.51 -10.43
N ASP A 13 19.48 17.46 -11.21
CA ASP A 13 18.42 18.41 -10.85
C ASP A 13 17.14 18.24 -11.68
N ALA A 14 16.95 17.08 -12.33
CA ALA A 14 15.63 16.75 -12.87
C ALA A 14 14.62 16.74 -11.71
N PRO A 15 13.54 17.55 -11.75
CA PRO A 15 12.54 17.52 -10.70
C PRO A 15 12.00 16.10 -10.57
N PRO A 16 11.81 15.58 -9.34
CA PRO A 16 11.27 14.23 -9.18
C PRO A 16 9.97 14.14 -9.97
N ALA A 17 9.81 13.06 -10.73
CA ALA A 17 8.56 12.79 -11.43
C ALA A 17 7.41 13.00 -10.43
N PRO A 18 6.32 13.68 -10.84
CA PRO A 18 5.22 13.94 -9.93
C PRO A 18 4.79 12.62 -9.31
N ALA A 19 4.84 12.55 -7.97
CA ALA A 19 4.39 11.37 -7.25
C ALA A 19 2.97 11.07 -7.74
N GLU A 20 2.76 9.86 -8.27
CA GLU A 20 1.47 9.43 -8.76
C GLU A 20 0.43 9.63 -7.64
N ASP A 21 -0.70 10.27 -7.94
CA ASP A 21 -1.74 10.50 -6.93
C ASP A 21 -2.20 9.13 -6.43
N LEU A 22 -1.96 8.83 -5.15
CA LEU A 22 -2.31 7.56 -4.50
C LEU A 22 -3.71 7.09 -4.91
N TRP A 23 -4.68 7.99 -4.92
CA TRP A 23 -6.07 7.64 -5.25
C TRP A 23 -6.26 7.34 -6.74
N ALA A 24 -5.54 8.02 -7.64
CA ALA A 24 -5.53 7.67 -9.05
C ALA A 24 -4.96 6.27 -9.28
N THR A 25 -3.88 5.90 -8.57
CA THR A 25 -3.32 4.54 -8.62
C THR A 25 -4.30 3.50 -8.05
N ILE A 26 -4.92 3.76 -6.91
CA ILE A 26 -5.93 2.87 -6.33
C ILE A 26 -7.13 2.69 -7.26
N ASP A 27 -7.61 3.77 -7.90
CA ASP A 27 -8.68 3.69 -8.89
C ASP A 27 -8.28 2.87 -10.11
N ALA A 28 -7.04 3.01 -10.59
CA ALA A 28 -6.51 2.23 -11.71
C ALA A 28 -6.40 0.74 -11.36
N LEU A 29 -5.91 0.40 -10.17
CA LEU A 29 -5.82 -0.97 -9.65
C LEU A 29 -7.20 -1.58 -9.46
N TRP A 30 -8.13 -0.85 -8.84
CA TRP A 30 -9.52 -1.27 -8.69
C TRP A 30 -10.13 -1.55 -10.07
N ALA A 31 -10.01 -0.62 -11.02
CA ALA A 31 -10.56 -0.78 -12.37
C ALA A 31 -9.94 -1.96 -13.12
N TRP A 32 -8.64 -2.23 -12.93
CA TRP A 32 -8.00 -3.41 -13.51
C TRP A 32 -8.57 -4.70 -12.92
N LEU A 33 -8.74 -4.78 -11.60
CA LEU A 33 -9.32 -5.96 -10.95
C LEU A 33 -10.80 -6.14 -11.31
N ASP A 34 -11.55 -5.04 -11.43
CA ASP A 34 -12.96 -5.03 -11.82
C ASP A 34 -13.17 -5.61 -13.23
N ARG A 35 -12.27 -5.32 -14.17
CA ARG A 35 -12.28 -5.90 -15.53
C ARG A 35 -12.03 -7.41 -15.56
N HIS A 36 -11.42 -7.98 -14.51
CA HIS A 36 -11.10 -9.40 -14.42
C HIS A 36 -11.98 -10.12 -13.38
N ARG A 37 -13.06 -9.48 -12.89
CA ARG A 37 -13.92 -10.09 -11.87
C ARG A 37 -14.70 -11.26 -12.44
N VAL A 38 -14.76 -12.34 -11.65
CA VAL A 38 -15.62 -13.50 -11.92
C VAL A 38 -16.92 -13.43 -11.13
N HIS A 39 -16.92 -12.71 -10.01
CA HIS A 39 -18.03 -12.56 -9.08
C HIS A 39 -18.44 -11.09 -8.95
N GLU A 40 -19.71 -10.84 -8.66
CA GLU A 40 -20.27 -9.49 -8.55
C GLU A 40 -20.93 -9.24 -7.18
N GLY A 41 -21.17 -7.96 -6.87
CA GLY A 41 -21.92 -7.54 -5.69
C GLY A 41 -21.27 -8.01 -4.38
N ARG A 42 -22.06 -8.65 -3.49
CA ARG A 42 -21.57 -9.07 -2.16
C ARG A 42 -20.41 -10.06 -2.22
N GLN A 43 -20.39 -10.95 -3.22
CA GLN A 43 -19.32 -11.94 -3.34
C GLN A 43 -17.96 -11.29 -3.63
N GLU A 44 -17.94 -10.26 -4.50
CA GLU A 44 -16.70 -9.53 -4.78
C GLU A 44 -16.15 -8.90 -3.50
N ILE A 45 -17.00 -8.22 -2.72
CA ILE A 45 -16.61 -7.59 -1.46
C ILE A 45 -16.03 -8.63 -0.48
N LEU A 46 -16.68 -9.80 -0.35
CA LEU A 46 -16.17 -10.88 0.49
C LEU A 46 -14.78 -11.33 0.06
N LEU A 47 -14.53 -11.48 -1.24
CA LEU A 47 -13.23 -11.86 -1.77
C LEU A 47 -12.15 -10.79 -1.51
N ARG A 48 -12.50 -9.49 -1.60
CA ARG A 48 -11.56 -8.40 -1.23
C ARG A 48 -11.18 -8.45 0.25
N VAL A 49 -12.15 -8.72 1.12
CA VAL A 49 -11.90 -8.83 2.57
C VAL A 49 -11.09 -10.09 2.90
N LEU A 50 -11.32 -11.20 2.18
CA LEU A 50 -10.50 -12.40 2.33
C LEU A 50 -9.05 -12.16 1.88
N LYS A 51 -8.83 -11.45 0.76
CA LYS A 51 -7.48 -11.07 0.32
C LYS A 51 -6.79 -10.18 1.36
N LEU A 52 -7.50 -9.27 2.01
CA LEU A 52 -6.94 -8.48 3.11
C LEU A 52 -6.45 -9.36 4.28
N GLN A 53 -7.16 -10.44 4.61
CA GLN A 53 -6.70 -11.40 5.64
C GLN A 53 -5.48 -12.19 5.18
N GLU A 54 -5.41 -12.55 3.90
CA GLU A 54 -4.24 -13.20 3.29
C GLU A 54 -2.99 -12.32 3.47
N GLU A 55 -3.03 -11.04 3.07
CA GLU A 55 -1.89 -10.11 3.23
C GLU A 55 -1.47 -9.94 4.69
N ALA A 56 -2.43 -9.89 5.62
CA ALA A 56 -2.12 -9.83 7.05
C ALA A 56 -1.39 -11.09 7.54
N GLY A 57 -1.71 -12.26 6.96
CA GLY A 57 -0.99 -13.51 7.18
C GLY A 57 0.42 -13.48 6.62
N GLU A 58 0.63 -12.85 5.46
CA GLU A 58 1.95 -12.69 4.84
C GLU A 58 2.85 -11.76 5.68
N VAL A 59 2.32 -10.65 6.22
CA VAL A 59 3.03 -9.83 7.22
C VAL A 59 3.47 -10.69 8.41
N ALA A 60 2.58 -11.51 8.96
CA ALA A 60 2.92 -12.38 10.09
C ALA A 60 4.02 -13.38 9.73
N GLN A 61 3.96 -13.97 8.53
CA GLN A 61 4.98 -14.87 8.01
C GLN A 61 6.33 -14.17 7.86
N ALA A 62 6.36 -12.96 7.28
CA ALA A 62 7.56 -12.17 7.09
C ALA A 62 8.20 -11.81 8.44
N VAL A 63 7.39 -11.42 9.45
CA VAL A 63 7.90 -11.14 10.81
C VAL A 63 8.52 -12.38 11.44
N ILE A 64 7.85 -13.54 11.37
CA ILE A 64 8.38 -14.81 11.89
C ILE A 64 9.70 -15.15 11.18
N GLY A 65 9.77 -14.92 9.88
CA GLY A 65 10.96 -15.12 9.06
C GLY A 65 12.11 -14.17 9.40
N ALA A 66 11.83 -12.89 9.61
CA ALA A 66 12.82 -11.86 9.93
C ALA A 66 13.38 -11.98 11.35
N THR A 67 12.55 -12.45 12.28
CA THR A 67 12.95 -12.66 13.68
C THR A 67 13.58 -14.02 13.95
N GLY A 68 13.60 -14.91 12.95
CA GLY A 68 14.19 -16.25 13.07
C GLY A 68 13.45 -17.16 14.05
N GLN A 69 12.17 -16.89 14.35
CA GLN A 69 11.40 -17.58 15.38
C GLN A 69 11.13 -19.05 15.05
N ASN A 70 11.35 -19.49 13.80
CA ASN A 70 11.30 -20.89 13.42
C ASN A 70 12.69 -21.54 13.54
N PRO A 71 12.95 -22.36 14.59
CA PRO A 71 14.28 -22.92 14.84
C PRO A 71 14.76 -23.89 13.73
N ARG A 72 13.84 -24.41 12.90
CA ARG A 72 14.17 -25.29 11.78
C ARG A 72 14.63 -24.54 10.52
N LYS A 73 14.32 -23.25 10.40
CA LYS A 73 14.57 -22.47 9.18
C LYS A 73 15.51 -21.29 9.40
N GLY A 74 15.75 -20.87 10.64
CA GLY A 74 16.53 -19.66 10.92
C GLY A 74 15.84 -18.41 10.36
N THR A 75 16.62 -17.38 10.03
CA THR A 75 16.12 -16.16 9.38
C THR A 75 15.86 -16.40 7.90
N THR A 76 14.62 -16.25 7.45
CA THR A 76 14.20 -16.48 6.06
C THR A 76 13.75 -15.21 5.33
N HIS A 77 13.49 -14.14 6.08
CA HIS A 77 13.06 -12.85 5.57
C HIS A 77 13.90 -11.75 6.22
N THR A 78 13.74 -10.55 5.71
CA THR A 78 14.31 -9.30 6.20
C THR A 78 13.20 -8.39 6.71
N TRP A 79 13.58 -7.32 7.41
CA TRP A 79 12.62 -6.25 7.76
C TRP A 79 12.19 -5.43 6.54
N ASP A 80 12.88 -5.51 5.40
CA ASP A 80 12.39 -4.96 4.13
C ASP A 80 11.18 -5.75 3.63
N ASP A 81 11.21 -7.08 3.73
CA ASP A 81 10.07 -7.91 3.36
C ASP A 81 8.84 -7.56 4.22
N VAL A 82 9.02 -7.41 5.54
CA VAL A 82 7.93 -6.96 6.42
C VAL A 82 7.34 -5.60 5.98
N ARG A 83 8.17 -4.67 5.54
CA ARG A 83 7.71 -3.36 5.03
C ARG A 83 6.92 -3.51 3.73
N ALA A 84 7.36 -4.39 2.83
CA ALA A 84 6.64 -4.69 1.60
C ALA A 84 5.25 -5.28 1.90
N GLU A 85 5.16 -6.29 2.76
CA GLU A 85 3.88 -6.91 3.13
C GLU A 85 2.92 -5.91 3.80
N LEU A 86 3.43 -4.98 4.61
CA LEU A 86 2.61 -3.91 5.19
C LEU A 86 2.07 -2.96 4.12
N CYS A 87 2.83 -2.68 3.07
CA CYS A 87 2.36 -1.91 1.92
C CYS A 87 1.27 -2.68 1.17
N ASP A 88 1.41 -4.00 0.99
CA ASP A 88 0.40 -4.84 0.32
C ASP A 88 -0.91 -4.89 1.10
N VAL A 89 -0.85 -4.98 2.43
CA VAL A 89 -2.03 -4.81 3.31
C VAL A 89 -2.69 -3.46 3.09
N ALA A 90 -1.92 -2.36 3.07
CA ALA A 90 -2.46 -1.02 2.91
C ALA A 90 -3.14 -0.83 1.55
N VAL A 91 -2.48 -1.25 0.47
CA VAL A 91 -3.03 -1.20 -0.91
C VAL A 91 -4.30 -2.04 -1.01
N THR A 92 -4.28 -3.26 -0.49
CA THR A 92 -5.44 -4.18 -0.51
C THR A 92 -6.62 -3.60 0.27
N ALA A 93 -6.38 -2.99 1.42
CA ALA A 93 -7.43 -2.33 2.21
C ALA A 93 -8.06 -1.13 1.46
N LEU A 94 -7.24 -0.31 0.79
CA LEU A 94 -7.72 0.83 0.01
C LEU A 94 -8.53 0.39 -1.23
N VAL A 95 -8.07 -0.66 -1.93
CA VAL A 95 -8.84 -1.27 -3.04
C VAL A 95 -10.16 -1.85 -2.54
N ALA A 96 -10.17 -2.55 -1.41
CA ALA A 96 -11.39 -3.08 -0.82
C ALA A 96 -12.39 -1.97 -0.45
N LEU A 97 -11.90 -0.85 0.11
CA LEU A 97 -12.71 0.32 0.39
C LEU A 97 -13.29 0.92 -0.90
N ARG A 98 -12.49 0.96 -1.98
CA ARG A 98 -12.93 1.45 -3.29
C ARG A 98 -13.97 0.54 -3.97
N THR A 99 -13.92 -0.77 -3.73
CA THR A 99 -14.98 -1.71 -4.13
C THR A 99 -16.28 -1.44 -3.36
N LEU A 100 -16.20 -1.06 -2.08
CA LEU A 100 -17.38 -0.76 -1.26
C LEU A 100 -18.05 0.58 -1.62
N THR A 101 -17.26 1.57 -2.03
CA THR A 101 -17.79 2.90 -2.35
C THR A 101 -16.89 3.65 -3.36
N PRO A 102 -17.48 4.36 -4.33
CA PRO A 102 -16.73 5.26 -5.19
C PRO A 102 -16.18 6.50 -4.44
N GLN A 103 -16.64 6.79 -3.23
CA GLN A 103 -16.17 7.90 -2.38
C GLN A 103 -15.07 7.47 -1.39
N ALA A 104 -14.26 6.47 -1.77
CA ALA A 104 -13.26 5.88 -0.88
C ALA A 104 -12.26 6.92 -0.35
N ARG A 105 -11.86 7.89 -1.20
CA ARG A 105 -10.96 8.99 -0.83
C ARG A 105 -11.52 9.82 0.32
N GLU A 106 -12.76 10.26 0.20
CA GLU A 106 -13.42 11.09 1.19
C GLU A 106 -13.68 10.31 2.49
N VAL A 107 -14.09 9.05 2.37
CA VAL A 107 -14.33 8.17 3.53
C VAL A 107 -13.05 7.95 4.32
N PHE A 108 -11.96 7.59 3.65
CA PHE A 108 -10.67 7.36 4.30
C PHE A 108 -10.14 8.65 4.92
N THR A 109 -10.11 9.75 4.17
CA THR A 109 -9.59 11.05 4.66
C THR A 109 -10.35 11.54 5.89
N ARG A 110 -11.68 11.44 5.87
CA ARG A 110 -12.53 11.80 7.02
C ARG A 110 -12.27 10.90 8.22
N HIS A 111 -12.11 9.59 8.01
CA HIS A 111 -11.81 8.66 9.09
C HIS A 111 -10.43 8.95 9.71
N LEU A 112 -9.41 9.16 8.87
CA LEU A 112 -8.06 9.50 9.29
C LEU A 112 -8.02 10.81 10.10
N ALA A 113 -8.74 11.85 9.66
CA ALA A 113 -8.85 13.11 10.40
C ALA A 113 -9.42 12.92 11.82
N LYS A 114 -10.45 12.08 11.96
CA LYS A 114 -11.03 11.73 13.28
C LYS A 114 -10.05 10.96 14.16
N VAL A 115 -9.32 10.00 13.59
CA VAL A 115 -8.29 9.26 14.33
C VAL A 115 -7.19 10.20 14.81
N ARG A 116 -6.73 11.11 13.94
CA ARG A 116 -5.73 12.13 14.27
C ARG A 116 -6.20 13.02 15.42
N GLU A 117 -7.41 13.57 15.33
CA GLU A 117 -8.00 14.42 16.37
C GLU A 117 -8.06 13.68 17.71
N ARG A 118 -8.61 12.47 17.74
CA ARG A 118 -8.70 11.67 18.96
C ARG A 118 -7.33 11.38 19.58
N SER A 119 -6.36 10.98 18.76
CA SER A 119 -5.06 10.49 19.24
C SER A 119 -4.08 11.60 19.60
N LEU A 120 -4.06 12.71 18.86
CA LEU A 120 -3.09 13.78 19.05
C LEU A 120 -3.60 14.89 19.98
N THR A 121 -4.91 15.14 20.05
CA THR A 121 -5.47 16.16 20.96
C THR A 121 -5.53 15.69 22.41
N THR A 122 -5.60 14.38 22.66
CA THR A 122 -5.56 13.82 24.03
C THR A 122 -4.14 13.82 24.63
N GLY A 123 -3.09 13.98 23.81
CA GLY A 123 -1.68 13.97 24.24
C GLY A 123 -1.10 15.32 24.66
N GLU A 124 -1.78 16.43 24.40
CA GLU A 124 -1.31 17.80 24.74
C GLU A 124 -1.87 18.33 26.06
N ALA A 125 -2.73 17.57 26.73
CA ALA A 125 -3.23 17.87 28.07
C ALA A 125 -2.48 17.05 29.13
N CYS A 126 -1.23 17.41 29.41
CA CYS A 126 -0.50 17.03 30.63
C CYS A 126 0.57 18.08 30.95
#